data_AF-A0AAD2JHV2-F1
#
_entry.id   AF-A0AAD2JHV2-F1
#
_cell.length_a   1.000
_cell.length_b   1.000
_cell.length_c   1.000
_cell.angle_alpha   90.00
_cell.angle_beta   90.00
_cell.angle_gamma   90.00
#
_symmetry.space_group_name_H-M   'P 1'
#
loop_
_entity.id
_entity.type
_entity.pdbx_description
1 polymer ?
#
loop_
_entity_poly.entity_id
_entity_poly.type
_entity_poly.pdbx_seq_one_letter_code
_entity_poly.pdbx_strand_id
1 'polypeptide(L)'
;MMNCNPMHYLRQAWDATNSKWGKSCIVLFYSFLWIQILGCTYSLFDIKTGWDCLYENLSSQNEINFVAGTMRVSNLWILGFFLFADRSGIRVWNVFMVWFFYMAQWLLYKPVMTSFMQGSCPTELQDFNISMIVTGVWISLALISSIMEERAAPTGPESSPLLT
;
A
#
# COMPACT_ATOMS: atom_id res chain seq x y z
N MET A 1 -7.48 -13.98 -24.79
CA MET A 1 -6.80 -14.39 -23.54
C MET A 1 -6.15 -13.15 -22.96
N MET A 2 -6.51 -12.81 -21.73
CA MET A 2 -6.03 -11.60 -21.07
C MET A 2 -4.59 -11.86 -20.60
N ASN A 3 -3.63 -11.13 -21.15
CA ASN A 3 -2.22 -11.30 -20.83
C ASN A 3 -1.98 -10.71 -19.43
N CYS A 4 -2.11 -11.53 -18.38
CA CYS A 4 -1.83 -11.15 -16.99
C CYS A 4 -0.31 -11.10 -16.74
N ASN A 5 0.43 -10.37 -17.58
CA ASN A 5 1.82 -10.06 -17.30
C ASN A 5 1.90 -8.64 -16.72
N PRO A 6 2.03 -8.48 -15.39
CA PRO A 6 2.08 -7.16 -14.75
C PRO A 6 3.26 -6.32 -15.24
N MET A 7 4.33 -6.96 -15.74
CA MET A 7 5.46 -6.26 -16.36
C MET A 7 5.08 -5.51 -17.64
N HIS A 8 3.99 -5.87 -18.32
CA HIS A 8 3.56 -5.18 -19.54
C HIS A 8 3.12 -3.74 -19.24
N TYR A 9 2.32 -3.55 -18.19
CA TYR A 9 1.85 -2.22 -17.77
C TYR A 9 2.98 -1.35 -17.26
N LEU A 10 3.89 -1.93 -16.49
CA LEU A 10 5.05 -1.22 -15.95
C LEU A 10 6.02 -0.79 -17.06
N ARG A 11 6.25 -1.66 -18.05
CA ARG A 11 7.08 -1.34 -19.22
C ARG A 11 6.45 -0.27 -20.10
N GLN A 12 5.14 -0.36 -20.34
CA GLN A 12 4.41 0.66 -21.10
C GLN A 12 4.45 2.03 -20.39
N ALA A 13 4.25 2.07 -19.08
CA ALA A 13 4.36 3.30 -18.30
C ALA A 13 5.80 3.86 -18.31
N TRP A 14 6.80 2.98 -18.19
CA TRP A 14 8.21 3.37 -18.22
C TRP A 14 8.65 3.97 -19.56
N ASP A 15 8.24 3.34 -20.67
CA ASP A 15 8.60 3.77 -22.01
C ASP A 15 7.84 5.07 -22.42
N ALA A 16 6.64 5.29 -21.88
CA ALA A 16 5.85 6.50 -22.11
C ALA A 16 6.37 7.73 -21.34
N THR A 17 7.17 7.53 -20.30
CA THR A 17 7.66 8.61 -19.43
C THR A 17 9.12 8.94 -19.70
N ASN A 18 9.39 10.15 -20.20
CA ASN A 18 10.75 10.63 -20.44
C ASN A 18 11.33 11.46 -19.28
N SER A 19 10.50 11.85 -18.33
CA SER A 19 10.88 12.68 -17.18
C SER A 19 11.44 11.86 -16.02
N LYS A 20 12.39 12.45 -15.28
CA LYS A 20 12.95 11.83 -14.06
C LYS A 20 11.89 11.69 -12.97
N TRP A 21 10.91 12.60 -12.90
CA TRP A 21 9.86 12.58 -11.87
C TRP A 21 8.89 11.43 -12.10
N GLY A 22 8.41 11.23 -13.32
CA GLY A 22 7.54 10.11 -13.63
C GLY A 22 8.24 8.76 -13.48
N LYS A 23 9.53 8.63 -13.85
CA LYS A 23 10.30 7.39 -13.60
C LYS A 23 10.43 7.08 -12.11
N SER A 24 10.72 8.09 -11.28
CA SER A 24 10.71 7.96 -9.82
C SER A 24 9.32 7.57 -9.30
N CYS A 25 8.25 8.19 -9.83
CA CYS A 25 6.87 7.86 -9.46
C CYS A 25 6.53 6.39 -9.77
N ILE A 26 6.90 5.88 -10.95
CA ILE A 26 6.69 4.48 -11.34
C ILE A 26 7.37 3.56 -10.34
N VAL A 27 8.66 3.77 -10.07
CA VAL A 27 9.42 2.93 -9.14
C VAL A 27 8.78 2.96 -7.76
N LEU A 28 8.56 4.16 -7.20
CA LEU A 28 8.03 4.31 -5.84
C LEU A 28 6.62 3.73 -5.70
N PHE A 29 5.73 3.99 -6.65
CA PHE A 29 4.34 3.56 -6.57
C PHE A 29 4.18 2.05 -6.75
N TYR A 30 4.77 1.46 -7.80
CA TYR A 30 4.63 0.02 -8.03
C TYR A 30 5.39 -0.80 -6.99
N SER A 31 6.59 -0.38 -6.56
CA SER A 31 7.28 -1.09 -5.47
C SER A 31 6.49 -1.07 -4.17
N PHE A 32 5.85 0.07 -3.86
CA PHE A 32 4.91 0.17 -2.74
C PHE A 32 3.75 -0.81 -2.91
N LEU A 33 3.03 -0.77 -4.03
CA LEU A 33 1.87 -1.63 -4.28
C LEU A 33 2.23 -3.11 -4.17
N TRP A 34 3.31 -3.54 -4.81
CA TRP A 34 3.72 -4.94 -4.81
C TRP A 34 4.16 -5.43 -3.44
N ILE A 35 4.86 -4.61 -2.65
CA ILE A 35 5.18 -4.96 -1.26
C ILE A 35 3.90 -5.13 -0.44
N GLN A 36 2.91 -4.24 -0.59
CA GLN A 36 1.63 -4.37 0.12
C GLN A 36 0.83 -5.60 -0.34
N ILE A 37 0.77 -5.88 -1.64
CA ILE A 37 0.10 -7.05 -2.21
C ILE A 37 0.73 -8.34 -1.67
N LEU A 38 2.06 -8.43 -1.67
CA LEU A 38 2.78 -9.60 -1.13
C LEU A 38 2.55 -9.74 0.37
N GLY A 39 2.63 -8.64 1.13
CA GLY A 39 2.37 -8.62 2.57
C GLY A 39 0.94 -9.06 2.92
N CYS A 40 -0.06 -8.54 2.23
CA CYS A 40 -1.46 -8.96 2.40
C CYS A 40 -1.65 -10.43 2.02
N THR A 41 -1.07 -10.87 0.90
CA THR A 41 -1.17 -12.27 0.45
C THR A 41 -0.54 -13.22 1.46
N TYR A 42 0.66 -12.92 1.95
CA TYR A 42 1.32 -13.70 3.01
C TYR A 42 0.45 -13.77 4.26
N SER A 43 -0.09 -12.62 4.68
CA SER A 43 -0.94 -12.50 5.87
C SER A 43 -2.26 -13.28 5.76
N LEU A 44 -2.71 -13.71 4.57
CA LEU A 44 -3.88 -14.59 4.47
C LEU A 44 -3.59 -15.99 5.01
N PHE A 45 -2.37 -16.48 4.78
CA PHE A 45 -1.93 -17.81 5.20
C PHE A 45 -1.39 -17.78 6.63
N ASP A 46 -0.56 -16.78 6.93
CA ASP A 46 0.11 -16.63 8.22
C ASP A 46 -0.09 -15.22 8.78
N ILE A 47 -1.11 -15.10 9.62
CA ILE A 47 -1.49 -13.86 10.30
C ILE A 47 -0.69 -13.59 11.58
N LYS A 48 0.05 -14.60 12.07
CA LYS A 48 0.62 -14.59 13.42
C LYS A 48 2.06 -14.11 13.41
N THR A 49 2.80 -14.45 12.36
CA THR A 49 4.19 -14.03 12.18
C THR A 49 4.34 -12.51 12.30
N GLY A 50 5.17 -12.07 13.25
CA GLY A 50 5.40 -10.66 13.55
C GLY A 50 4.40 -10.04 14.52
N TRP A 51 3.44 -10.83 15.01
CA TRP A 51 2.42 -10.45 15.98
C TRP A 51 2.32 -11.51 17.10
N ASP A 52 3.37 -12.29 17.34
CA ASP A 52 3.34 -13.43 18.25
C ASP A 52 2.90 -13.02 19.67
N CYS A 53 3.48 -11.95 20.20
CA CYS A 53 3.08 -11.37 21.49
C CYS A 53 1.61 -10.94 21.53
N LEU A 54 1.06 -10.45 20.42
CA LEU A 54 -0.36 -10.07 20.32
C LEU A 54 -1.26 -11.28 20.53
N TYR A 55 -0.96 -12.38 19.83
CA TYR A 55 -1.78 -13.60 19.86
C TYR A 55 -1.60 -14.40 21.15
N GLU A 56 -0.45 -14.31 21.81
CA GLU A 56 -0.21 -14.91 23.12
C GLU A 56 -0.99 -14.22 24.24
N ASN A 57 -1.25 -12.92 24.11
CA ASN A 57 -2.01 -12.14 25.09
C ASN A 57 -3.54 -12.25 24.93
N LEU A 58 -4.04 -12.96 23.92
CA LEU A 58 -5.47 -13.20 23.75
C LEU A 58 -5.94 -14.34 24.67
N SER A 59 -7.03 -14.11 25.40
CA SER A 59 -7.42 -14.93 26.55
C SER A 59 -8.13 -16.22 26.17
N SER A 60 -8.70 -16.29 24.97
CA SER A 60 -9.43 -17.47 24.50
C SER A 60 -9.18 -17.80 23.04
N GLN A 61 -9.30 -19.09 22.69
CA GLN A 61 -9.22 -19.56 21.30
C GLN A 61 -10.29 -18.92 20.41
N ASN A 62 -11.45 -18.55 20.98
CA ASN A 62 -12.51 -17.86 20.26
C ASN A 62 -12.12 -16.42 19.90
N GLU A 63 -11.46 -15.70 20.81
CA GLU A 63 -10.91 -14.37 20.54
C GLU A 63 -9.82 -14.43 19.46
N ILE A 64 -8.90 -15.40 19.57
CA ILE A 64 -7.86 -15.65 18.57
C ILE A 64 -8.50 -15.86 17.18
N ASN A 65 -9.50 -16.73 17.08
CA ASN A 65 -10.17 -17.03 15.82
C ASN A 65 -10.94 -15.82 15.27
N PHE A 66 -11.55 -15.01 16.13
CA PHE A 66 -12.27 -13.80 15.72
C PHE A 66 -11.33 -12.71 15.20
N VAL A 67 -10.24 -12.42 15.91
CA VAL A 67 -9.20 -11.48 15.48
C VAL A 67 -8.57 -11.95 14.18
N ALA A 68 -8.24 -13.24 14.10
CA ALA A 68 -7.70 -13.86 12.92
C ALA A 68 -8.61 -13.74 11.69
N GLY A 69 -9.89 -14.04 11.86
CA GLY A 69 -10.90 -13.91 10.81
C GLY A 69 -11.03 -12.46 10.34
N THR A 70 -11.09 -11.51 11.27
CA THR A 70 -11.18 -10.08 10.98
C THR A 70 -9.96 -9.59 10.19
N MET A 71 -8.75 -9.97 10.62
CA MET A 71 -7.51 -9.60 9.90
C MET A 71 -7.45 -10.18 8.50
N ARG A 72 -7.88 -11.43 8.29
CA ARG A 72 -7.95 -12.05 6.96
C ARG A 72 -8.93 -11.33 6.05
N VAL A 73 -10.14 -11.01 6.53
CA VAL A 73 -11.15 -10.27 5.76
C VAL A 73 -10.64 -8.87 5.40
N SER A 74 -10.05 -8.15 6.36
CA SER A 74 -9.42 -6.85 6.11
C SER A 74 -8.30 -6.94 5.07
N ASN A 75 -7.41 -7.92 5.18
CA ASN A 75 -6.34 -8.14 4.20
C ASN A 75 -6.87 -8.51 2.81
N LEU A 76 -7.98 -9.24 2.69
CA LEU A 76 -8.63 -9.50 1.40
C LEU A 76 -9.15 -8.22 0.75
N TRP A 77 -9.78 -7.35 1.54
CA TRP A 77 -10.25 -6.04 1.05
C TRP A 77 -9.10 -5.15 0.60
N ILE A 78 -8.04 -5.08 1.42
CA ILE A 78 -6.83 -4.31 1.11
C ILE A 78 -6.15 -4.86 -0.16
N LEU A 79 -6.02 -6.17 -0.28
CA LEU A 79 -5.48 -6.83 -1.47
C LEU A 79 -6.30 -6.46 -2.72
N GLY A 80 -7.64 -6.53 -2.64
CA GLY A 80 -8.51 -6.13 -3.74
C GLY A 80 -8.32 -4.67 -4.15
N PHE A 81 -8.20 -3.77 -3.18
CA PHE A 81 -7.93 -2.35 -3.42
C PHE A 81 -6.59 -2.13 -4.13
N PHE A 82 -5.51 -2.79 -3.69
CA PHE A 82 -4.20 -2.64 -4.32
C PHE A 82 -4.12 -3.27 -5.70
N LEU A 83 -4.79 -4.39 -5.95
CA LEU A 83 -4.90 -4.97 -7.30
C LEU A 83 -5.69 -4.05 -8.25
N PHE A 84 -6.72 -3.38 -7.73
CA PHE A 84 -7.45 -2.36 -8.50
C PHE A 84 -6.56 -1.14 -8.80
N ALA A 85 -5.75 -0.70 -7.82
CA ALA A 85 -4.83 0.41 -7.98
C ALA A 85 -3.70 0.09 -8.96
N ASP A 86 -3.13 -1.12 -8.93
CA ASP A 86 -2.11 -1.59 -9.88
C ASP A 86 -2.63 -1.52 -11.32
N ARG A 87 -3.88 -1.94 -11.53
CA ARG A 87 -4.52 -1.90 -12.84
C ARG A 87 -4.88 -0.49 -13.33
N SER A 88 -5.11 0.46 -12.41
CA SER A 88 -5.50 1.83 -12.74
C SER A 88 -4.31 2.76 -13.08
N GLY A 89 -3.08 2.26 -12.93
CA GLY A 89 -1.85 2.94 -13.35
C GLY A 89 -1.44 4.13 -12.47
N ILE A 90 -0.52 4.97 -12.95
CA ILE A 90 0.19 5.99 -12.15
C ILE A 90 -0.45 7.38 -12.17
N ARG A 91 -1.73 7.49 -12.56
CA ARG A 91 -2.43 8.79 -12.59
C ARG A 91 -2.43 9.42 -11.20
N VAL A 92 -2.22 10.75 -11.13
CA VAL A 92 -2.16 11.49 -9.86
C VAL A 92 -3.36 11.18 -8.96
N TRP A 93 -4.56 11.09 -9.53
CA TRP A 93 -5.75 10.70 -8.79
C TRP A 93 -5.66 9.30 -8.16
N ASN A 94 -5.15 8.30 -8.88
CA ASN A 94 -5.01 6.94 -8.35
C ASN A 94 -3.95 6.90 -7.22
N VAL A 95 -2.80 7.54 -7.44
CA VAL A 95 -1.74 7.66 -6.42
C VAL A 95 -2.25 8.39 -5.18
N PHE A 96 -3.03 9.46 -5.36
CA PHE A 96 -3.67 10.19 -4.28
C PHE A 96 -4.68 9.33 -3.51
N MET A 97 -5.51 8.56 -4.19
CA MET A 97 -6.46 7.66 -3.52
C MET A 97 -5.74 6.61 -2.68
N VAL A 98 -4.69 5.98 -3.21
CA VAL A 98 -3.84 5.04 -2.45
C VAL A 98 -3.21 5.71 -1.23
N TRP A 99 -2.64 6.90 -1.41
CA TRP A 99 -2.09 7.70 -0.31
C TRP A 99 -3.16 8.00 0.75
N PHE A 100 -4.32 8.49 0.33
CA PHE A 100 -5.41 8.90 1.24
C PHE A 100 -5.92 7.72 2.05
N PHE A 101 -6.24 6.60 1.40
CA PHE A 101 -6.72 5.41 2.10
C PHE A 101 -5.65 4.83 3.04
N TYR A 102 -4.38 4.81 2.62
CA TYR A 102 -3.29 4.36 3.50
C TYR A 102 -3.14 5.25 4.75
N MET A 103 -3.15 6.57 4.58
CA MET A 103 -3.03 7.52 5.69
C MET A 103 -4.27 7.50 6.60
N ALA A 104 -5.47 7.39 6.03
CA ALA A 104 -6.71 7.24 6.79
C ALA A 104 -6.70 5.94 7.61
N GLN A 105 -6.30 4.83 6.99
CA GLN A 105 -6.11 3.56 7.68
C GLN A 105 -5.11 3.73 8.83
N TRP A 106 -3.96 4.35 8.60
CA TRP A 106 -2.99 4.59 9.67
C TRP A 106 -3.57 5.35 10.84
N LEU A 107 -4.25 6.47 10.59
CA LEU A 107 -4.83 7.32 11.63
C LEU A 107 -5.90 6.60 12.45
N LEU A 108 -6.68 5.71 11.81
CA LEU A 108 -7.73 4.93 12.48
C LEU A 108 -7.15 3.75 13.27
N TYR A 109 -6.15 3.04 12.73
CA TYR A 109 -5.56 1.86 13.38
C TYR A 109 -4.58 2.21 14.50
N LYS A 110 -3.84 3.32 14.37
CA LYS A 110 -2.82 3.74 15.34
C LYS A 110 -3.33 3.79 16.79
N PRO A 111 -4.44 4.47 17.14
CA PRO A 111 -4.90 4.54 18.53
C PRO A 111 -5.28 3.17 19.08
N VAL A 112 -5.97 2.35 18.27
CA VAL A 112 -6.38 0.99 18.65
C VAL A 112 -5.16 0.13 18.94
N MET A 113 -4.22 0.06 18.00
CA MET A 113 -2.98 -0.72 18.14
C MET A 113 -2.12 -0.25 19.31
N THR A 114 -2.03 1.06 19.52
CA THR A 114 -1.29 1.62 20.66
C THR A 114 -1.93 1.21 21.98
N SER A 115 -3.25 1.36 22.12
CA SER A 115 -3.96 0.98 23.36
C SER A 115 -3.83 -0.51 23.68
N PHE A 116 -3.78 -1.36 22.66
CA PHE A 116 -3.67 -2.80 22.82
C PHE A 116 -2.25 -3.25 23.18
N MET A 117 -1.23 -2.64 22.58
CA MET A 117 0.16 -3.13 22.69
C MET A 117 1.04 -2.37 23.70
N GLN A 118 0.69 -1.14 24.10
CA GLN A 118 1.59 -0.26 24.88
C GLN A 118 2.02 -0.83 26.25
N GLY A 119 1.25 -1.76 26.83
CA GLY A 119 1.59 -2.42 28.09
C GLY A 119 2.16 -3.85 27.95
N SER A 120 1.88 -4.52 26.84
CA SER A 120 2.13 -5.97 26.70
C SER A 120 3.18 -6.31 25.65
N CYS A 121 3.26 -5.52 24.57
CA CYS A 121 4.08 -5.81 23.38
C CYS A 121 4.78 -4.52 22.88
N PRO A 122 5.73 -3.96 23.66
CA PRO A 122 6.34 -2.67 23.33
C PRO A 122 7.23 -2.72 22.08
N THR A 123 7.88 -3.85 21.81
CA THR A 123 8.75 -4.02 20.63
C THR A 123 7.93 -4.07 19.35
N GLU A 124 6.85 -4.85 19.33
CA GLU A 124 5.93 -4.96 18.19
C GLU A 124 5.23 -3.63 17.93
N LEU A 125 4.88 -2.88 18.98
CA LEU A 125 4.35 -1.53 18.85
C LEU A 125 5.38 -0.58 18.22
N GLN A 126 6.65 -0.68 18.60
CA GLN A 126 7.72 0.13 18.00
C GLN A 126 7.90 -0.23 16.52
N ASP A 127 7.97 -1.52 16.19
CA ASP A 127 8.13 -2.00 14.81
C ASP A 127 6.94 -1.60 13.93
N PHE A 128 5.71 -1.73 14.46
CA PHE A 128 4.50 -1.24 13.79
C PHE A 128 4.60 0.26 13.51
N ASN A 129 4.97 1.08 14.51
CA ASN A 129 5.08 2.53 14.33
C ASN A 129 6.15 2.91 13.30
N ILE A 130 7.33 2.27 13.34
CA ILE A 130 8.40 2.50 12.37
C ILE A 130 7.92 2.13 10.97
N SER A 131 7.32 0.95 10.80
CA SER A 131 6.81 0.50 9.51
C SER A 131 5.79 1.49 8.94
N MET A 132 4.82 1.94 9.74
CA MET A 132 3.80 2.89 9.29
C MET A 132 4.38 4.23 8.85
N ILE A 133 5.40 4.74 9.57
CA ILE A 133 6.08 5.99 9.21
C ILE A 133 6.85 5.82 7.89
N VAL A 134 7.65 4.76 7.76
CA VAL A 134 8.46 4.50 6.56
C VAL A 134 7.55 4.36 5.34
N THR A 135 6.50 3.56 5.45
CA THR A 135 5.54 3.32 4.38
C THR A 135 4.73 4.59 4.05
N GLY A 136 4.36 5.40 5.06
CA GLY A 136 3.72 6.70 4.85
C GLY A 136 4.59 7.71 4.11
N VAL A 137 5.88 7.79 4.45
CA VAL A 137 6.87 8.61 3.71
C VAL A 137 7.01 8.11 2.28
N TRP A 138 7.11 6.79 2.07
CA TRP A 138 7.23 6.17 0.75
C TRP A 138 6.10 6.58 -0.19
N ILE A 139 4.84 6.38 0.21
CA ILE A 139 3.69 6.72 -0.64
C ILE A 139 3.53 8.23 -0.81
N SER A 140 3.97 9.04 0.16
CA SER A 140 4.02 10.50 0.03
C SER A 140 5.03 10.94 -1.03
N LEU A 141 6.21 10.31 -1.10
CA LEU A 141 7.21 10.57 -2.15
C LEU A 141 6.69 10.17 -3.54
N ALA A 142 5.94 9.06 -3.64
CA ALA A 142 5.28 8.67 -4.88
C ALA A 142 4.26 9.73 -5.33
N LEU A 143 3.43 10.23 -4.41
CA LEU A 143 2.45 11.29 -4.69
C LEU A 143 3.12 12.59 -5.15
N ILE A 144 4.16 13.04 -4.44
CA ILE A 144 4.91 14.26 -4.82
C ILE A 144 5.49 14.08 -6.23
N SER A 145 6.11 12.92 -6.51
CA SER A 145 6.68 12.63 -7.83
C SER A 145 5.61 12.64 -8.94
N SER A 146 4.42 12.10 -8.65
CA SER A 146 3.28 12.10 -9.58
C SER A 146 2.80 13.52 -9.89
N ILE A 147 2.66 14.38 -8.87
CA ILE A 147 2.26 15.79 -9.03
C ILE A 147 3.33 16.58 -9.81
N MET A 148 4.60 16.34 -9.54
CA MET A 148 5.70 17.00 -10.25
C MET A 148 5.75 16.59 -11.73
N GLU A 149 5.46 15.33 -12.04
CA GLU A 149 5.32 14.85 -13.42
C GLU A 149 4.18 15.56 -14.15
N GLU A 150 3.00 15.63 -13.56
CA GLU A 150 1.82 16.29 -14.16
C GLU A 150 2.10 17.78 -14.45
N ARG A 151 2.84 18.46 -13.56
CA ARG A 151 3.24 19.85 -13.75
C ARG A 151 4.36 20.05 -14.78
N ALA A 152 5.19 19.04 -15.01
CA ALA A 152 6.31 19.09 -15.96
C ALA A 152 5.90 18.70 -17.38
N ALA A 153 4.75 18.02 -17.56
CA ALA A 153 4.23 17.65 -18.86
C ALA A 153 3.83 18.90 -19.68
N PRO A 154 4.24 19.02 -20.95
CA PRO A 154 3.87 20.17 -21.78
C PRO A 154 2.35 20.19 -22.02
N THR A 155 1.71 21.31 -21.71
CA THR A 155 0.31 21.60 -21.99
C THR A 155 0.10 21.90 -23.48
N GLY A 156 0.20 20.87 -24.32
CA GLY A 156 -0.11 20.95 -25.76
C GLY A 156 -1.27 20.02 -26.13
N PRO A 157 -2.05 20.32 -27.18
CA PRO A 157 -3.23 19.54 -27.59
C PRO A 157 -2.93 18.11 -28.08
N GLU A 158 -1.64 17.71 -28.15
CA GLU A 158 -1.18 16.34 -28.41
C GLU A 158 -0.89 15.53 -27.14
N SER A 159 -1.09 16.10 -25.94
CA SER A 159 -1.02 15.33 -24.69
C SER A 159 -2.23 14.41 -24.60
N SER A 160 -2.15 13.28 -25.31
CA SER A 160 -2.97 12.13 -25.00
C SER A 160 -2.91 11.92 -23.48
N PRO A 161 -4.06 11.88 -22.78
CA PRO A 161 -4.05 11.64 -21.35
C PRO A 161 -3.29 10.35 -21.12
N LEU A 162 -2.36 10.33 -20.15
CA LEU A 162 -1.66 9.13 -19.69
C LEU A 162 -2.62 7.93 -19.76
N LEU A 163 -2.44 7.12 -20.81
CA LEU A 163 -3.47 6.31 -21.47
C LEU A 163 -4.14 5.32 -20.52
N THR A 164 -5.43 5.09 -20.79
CA THR A 164 -6.39 4.11 -20.20
C THR A 164 -5.83 3.04 -19.28
#